data_AF-A0A2Z5ZLD2-F1
#
_entry.id   AF-A0A2Z5ZLD2-F1
#
_cell.length_a   1.000
_cell.length_b   1.000
_cell.length_c   1.000
_cell.angle_alpha   90.00
_cell.angle_beta   90.00
_cell.angle_gamma   90.00
#
_symmetry.space_group_name_H-M   'P 1'
#
loop_
_entity.id
_entity.type
_entity.pdbx_description
1 polymer ?
#
loop_
_entity_poly.entity_id
_entity_poly.type
_entity_poly.pdbx_seq_one_letter_code
_entity_poly.pdbx_strand_id
1 'polypeptide(L)'
;MARARAGLSYDIDGVVYKINDLTLQERLGFAGRAPRWAVAWKFPAEQAITTLKSIEIQVGRTGALTPVAHLEPVNVGGVLVARATLHNEDEIARKDVRPGDTVQVQRAGDVIPQILAVIPPGPNAPPRAEPFQFPDHCPACGAIAVRPEGEAIRRCTGGLTCPAQIVERLIHFVSRTAFDIEGLGERSIREFYEEGLIRTPADIFRLHEHAAAIMKREGWGEQSVANLMQAIEARRTVSLSRFIFALGIRRIGESNARLLARHYGTYDNWVAQLRKAALIGSDERLELGSITGIGSVIAEDLVAFMQEDHNRATLADLHQYLDIQPEEQTAGGPLAGKTLVFTGTLTTLTRPEARAMAERMGAKVSDSVSKKTDLVILGEKAGSKAKKAQELGIATLDEAGWVSFCANGGDLPTANS
;
A
#
# COMPACT_ATOMS: atom_id res chain seq x y z
N MET A 1 -34.51 7.50 -10.89
CA MET A 1 -34.12 6.23 -10.25
C MET A 1 -34.29 6.22 -8.74
N ALA A 2 -33.75 7.17 -7.96
CA ALA A 2 -33.86 7.14 -6.48
C ALA A 2 -35.30 6.95 -5.94
N ARG A 3 -36.29 7.69 -6.46
CA ARG A 3 -37.71 7.56 -6.05
C ARG A 3 -38.35 6.23 -6.46
N ALA A 4 -37.84 5.59 -7.52
CA ALA A 4 -38.35 4.31 -8.02
C ALA A 4 -37.68 3.11 -7.33
N ARG A 5 -36.62 3.33 -6.51
CA ARG A 5 -35.84 2.28 -5.85
C ARG A 5 -36.72 1.30 -5.06
N ALA A 6 -37.68 1.81 -4.29
CA ALA A 6 -38.56 0.99 -3.47
C ALA A 6 -39.52 0.10 -4.26
N GLY A 7 -39.73 0.37 -5.56
CA GLY A 7 -40.58 -0.42 -6.43
C GLY A 7 -39.84 -1.48 -7.26
N LEU A 8 -38.52 -1.58 -7.12
CA LEU A 8 -37.73 -2.58 -7.83
C LEU A 8 -37.74 -3.90 -7.04
N SER A 9 -37.74 -5.02 -7.74
CA SER A 9 -37.65 -6.36 -7.14
C SER A 9 -36.23 -6.74 -6.69
N TYR A 10 -35.31 -5.79 -6.73
CA TYR A 10 -33.89 -5.94 -6.41
C TYR A 10 -33.33 -4.64 -5.87
N ASP A 11 -32.27 -4.75 -5.06
CA ASP A 11 -31.59 -3.60 -4.50
C ASP A 11 -30.69 -2.91 -5.52
N ILE A 12 -30.65 -1.58 -5.45
CA ILE A 12 -29.71 -0.73 -6.17
C ILE A 12 -29.15 0.33 -5.22
N ASP A 13 -27.83 0.55 -5.29
CA ASP A 13 -27.12 1.55 -4.47
C ASP A 13 -26.87 2.87 -5.22
N GLY A 14 -27.24 2.94 -6.50
CA GLY A 14 -27.04 4.12 -7.33
C GLY A 14 -27.34 3.89 -8.81
N VAL A 15 -26.72 4.73 -9.64
CA VAL A 15 -26.71 4.61 -11.11
C VAL A 15 -25.30 4.80 -11.63
N VAL A 16 -24.93 4.13 -12.72
CA VAL A 16 -23.61 4.31 -13.35
C VAL A 16 -23.77 5.16 -14.60
N TYR A 17 -23.09 6.30 -14.64
CA TYR A 17 -22.96 7.12 -15.84
C TYR A 17 -21.74 6.65 -16.63
N LYS A 18 -21.92 6.40 -17.93
CA LYS A 18 -20.85 5.96 -18.84
C LYS A 18 -20.86 6.85 -20.08
N ILE A 19 -19.68 7.24 -20.55
CA ILE A 19 -19.54 7.84 -21.88
C ILE A 19 -19.93 6.77 -22.91
N ASN A 20 -20.89 7.06 -23.78
CA ASN A 20 -21.43 6.06 -24.72
C ASN A 20 -20.48 5.75 -25.90
N ASP A 21 -19.59 6.69 -26.25
CA ASP A 21 -18.62 6.54 -27.34
C ASP A 21 -17.44 5.64 -26.92
N LEU A 22 -17.32 4.48 -27.57
CA LEU A 22 -16.28 3.49 -27.28
C LEU A 22 -14.86 3.98 -27.60
N THR A 23 -14.71 4.82 -28.63
CA THR A 23 -13.40 5.40 -29.02
C THR A 23 -12.86 6.28 -27.90
N LEU A 24 -13.74 7.04 -27.24
CA LEU A 24 -13.37 7.85 -26.08
C LEU A 24 -13.07 6.99 -24.85
N GLN A 25 -13.78 5.86 -24.66
CA GLN A 25 -13.47 4.93 -23.57
C GLN A 25 -12.05 4.36 -23.71
N GLU A 26 -11.68 3.91 -24.91
CA GLU A 26 -10.34 3.38 -25.21
C GLU A 26 -9.25 4.43 -24.96
N ARG A 27 -9.46 5.66 -25.44
CA ARG A 27 -8.51 6.77 -25.25
C ARG A 27 -8.37 7.19 -23.78
N LEU A 28 -9.47 7.20 -23.02
CA LEU A 28 -9.46 7.61 -21.62
C LEU A 28 -8.83 6.55 -20.72
N GLY A 29 -9.03 5.27 -21.02
CA GLY A 29 -8.44 4.15 -20.29
C GLY A 29 -8.85 4.08 -18.82
N PHE A 30 -7.93 3.61 -17.97
CA PHE A 30 -8.16 3.32 -16.55
C PHE A 30 -7.22 4.11 -15.65
N ALA A 31 -7.69 4.46 -14.45
CA ALA A 31 -6.89 4.93 -13.33
C ALA A 31 -6.89 3.86 -12.24
N GLY A 32 -5.81 3.09 -12.13
CA GLY A 32 -5.73 1.95 -11.22
C GLY A 32 -6.79 0.89 -11.55
N ARG A 33 -7.73 0.64 -10.63
CA ARG A 33 -8.82 -0.34 -10.82
C ARG A 33 -10.11 0.26 -11.40
N ALA A 34 -10.18 1.57 -11.63
CA ALA A 34 -11.39 2.25 -12.06
C ALA A 34 -11.27 2.82 -13.49
N PRO A 35 -12.30 2.70 -14.34
CA PRO A 35 -12.32 3.33 -15.66
C PRO A 35 -12.42 4.86 -15.54
N ARG A 36 -11.77 5.61 -16.42
CA ARG A 36 -11.85 7.08 -16.45
C ARG A 36 -13.11 7.61 -17.15
N TRP A 37 -13.82 6.75 -17.86
CA TRP A 37 -14.98 7.05 -18.70
C TRP A 37 -16.33 6.67 -18.07
N ALA A 38 -16.33 6.19 -16.82
CA ALA A 38 -17.55 5.86 -16.09
C ALA A 38 -17.46 6.28 -14.62
N VAL A 39 -18.60 6.61 -14.02
CA VAL A 39 -18.71 6.95 -12.59
C VAL A 39 -19.98 6.34 -12.00
N ALA A 40 -19.86 5.75 -10.81
CA ALA A 40 -20.99 5.29 -10.02
C ALA A 40 -21.52 6.46 -9.17
N TRP A 41 -22.74 6.91 -9.48
CA TRP A 41 -23.47 7.91 -8.73
C TRP A 41 -24.36 7.22 -7.69
N LYS A 42 -23.85 7.11 -6.46
CA LYS A 42 -24.57 6.44 -5.37
C LYS A 42 -25.73 7.28 -4.83
N PHE A 43 -26.79 6.61 -4.36
CA PHE A 43 -27.85 7.26 -3.59
C PHE A 43 -27.34 7.70 -2.21
N PRO A 44 -28.05 8.61 -1.53
CA PRO A 44 -27.77 8.90 -0.13
C PRO A 44 -27.81 7.61 0.68
N ALA A 45 -26.69 7.25 1.31
CA ALA A 45 -26.61 6.02 2.10
C ALA A 45 -27.52 6.12 3.32
N GLU A 46 -28.11 4.99 3.69
CA GLU A 46 -29.03 4.90 4.82
C GLU A 46 -28.31 5.25 6.12
N GLN A 47 -29.03 6.00 6.97
CA GLN A 47 -28.54 6.48 8.25
C GLN A 47 -29.39 5.89 9.36
N ALA A 48 -28.77 5.57 10.49
CA ALA A 48 -29.46 5.16 11.69
C ALA A 48 -28.93 5.93 12.90
N ILE A 49 -29.70 5.89 13.97
CA ILE A 49 -29.37 6.52 15.25
C ILE A 49 -29.15 5.41 16.26
N THR A 50 -28.04 5.48 17.00
CA THR A 50 -27.73 4.50 18.05
C THR A 50 -26.91 5.14 19.17
N THR A 51 -26.64 4.38 20.23
CA THR A 51 -25.81 4.82 21.36
C THR A 51 -24.37 4.37 21.15
N LEU A 52 -23.42 5.29 21.34
CA LEU A 52 -21.99 4.99 21.42
C LEU A 52 -21.66 4.41 22.80
N LYS A 53 -21.38 3.11 22.89
CA LYS A 53 -21.07 2.44 24.16
C LYS A 53 -19.67 2.77 24.67
N SER A 54 -18.66 2.64 23.81
CA SER A 54 -17.27 2.88 24.16
C SER A 54 -16.44 3.14 22.90
N ILE A 55 -15.24 3.67 23.10
CA ILE A 55 -14.24 3.86 22.05
C ILE A 55 -13.03 3.00 22.42
N GLU A 56 -12.66 2.08 21.53
CA GLU A 56 -11.48 1.22 21.65
C GLU A 56 -10.39 1.71 20.70
N ILE A 57 -9.14 1.72 21.13
CA ILE A 57 -7.99 2.03 20.27
C ILE A 57 -7.35 0.74 19.78
N GLN A 58 -7.48 0.46 18.48
CA GLN A 58 -6.80 -0.65 17.84
C GLN A 58 -5.41 -0.21 17.36
N VAL A 59 -4.42 -1.10 17.51
CA VAL A 59 -3.05 -0.86 17.06
C VAL A 59 -2.81 -1.68 15.80
N GLY A 60 -2.73 -1.02 14.65
CA GLY A 60 -2.49 -1.69 13.37
C GLY A 60 -1.02 -2.09 13.15
N ARG A 61 -0.75 -2.85 12.08
CA ARG A 61 0.58 -3.35 11.69
C ARG A 61 1.72 -2.32 11.66
N THR A 62 1.42 -1.07 11.28
CA THR A 62 2.40 0.04 11.21
C THR A 62 2.38 0.92 12.47
N GLY A 63 1.84 0.38 13.57
CA GLY A 63 1.65 1.09 14.82
C GLY A 63 0.54 2.12 14.81
N ALA A 64 -0.27 2.21 13.74
CA ALA A 64 -1.40 3.14 13.67
C ALA A 64 -2.34 2.92 14.86
N LEU A 65 -2.60 3.95 15.66
CA LEU A 65 -3.67 3.92 16.66
C LEU A 65 -4.96 4.36 15.98
N THR A 66 -5.87 3.42 15.75
CA THR A 66 -7.15 3.66 15.07
C THR A 66 -8.29 3.54 16.06
N PRO A 67 -9.07 4.63 16.28
CA PRO A 67 -10.22 4.56 17.15
C PRO A 67 -11.41 3.86 16.49
N VAL A 68 -11.99 2.92 17.22
CA VAL A 68 -13.18 2.17 16.81
C VAL A 68 -14.28 2.38 17.84
N ALA A 69 -15.41 2.89 17.38
CA ALA A 69 -16.62 3.04 18.16
C ALA A 69 -17.31 1.67 18.30
N HIS A 70 -17.63 1.30 19.53
CA HIS A 70 -18.56 0.21 19.85
C HIS A 70 -19.94 0.81 20.08
N LEU A 71 -20.93 0.29 19.37
CA LEU A 71 -22.28 0.84 19.31
C LEU A 71 -23.28 -0.14 19.95
N GLU A 72 -24.40 0.38 20.43
CA GLU A 72 -25.59 -0.45 20.57
C GLU A 72 -25.97 -0.97 19.16
N PRO A 73 -26.14 -2.29 18.96
CA PRO A 73 -26.40 -2.83 17.64
C PRO A 73 -27.62 -2.18 16.99
N VAL A 74 -27.43 -1.67 15.78
CA VAL A 74 -28.48 -0.96 15.02
C VAL A 74 -28.51 -1.41 13.58
N ASN A 75 -29.70 -1.51 12.98
CA ASN A 75 -29.83 -1.84 11.57
C ASN A 75 -29.57 -0.61 10.69
N VAL A 76 -28.64 -0.72 9.73
CA VAL A 76 -28.33 0.33 8.74
C VAL A 76 -28.33 -0.31 7.36
N GLY A 77 -29.37 -0.07 6.56
CA GLY A 77 -29.45 -0.67 5.21
C GLY A 77 -29.49 -2.19 5.24
N GLY A 78 -30.31 -2.77 6.12
CA GLY A 78 -30.51 -4.22 6.24
C GLY A 78 -29.41 -4.98 6.99
N VAL A 79 -28.34 -4.31 7.41
CA VAL A 79 -27.20 -4.94 8.11
C VAL A 79 -27.12 -4.43 9.55
N LEU A 80 -26.92 -5.37 10.49
CA LEU A 80 -26.70 -5.04 11.89
C LEU A 80 -25.29 -4.49 12.09
N VAL A 81 -25.19 -3.23 12.50
CA VAL A 81 -23.94 -2.52 12.76
C VAL A 81 -23.74 -2.40 14.27
N ALA A 82 -22.63 -2.93 14.78
CA ALA A 82 -22.22 -2.81 16.18
C ALA A 82 -20.86 -2.10 16.35
N ARG A 83 -20.13 -1.87 15.26
CA ARG A 83 -18.83 -1.19 15.26
C ARG A 83 -18.77 -0.17 14.12
N ALA A 84 -18.14 0.97 14.38
CA ALA A 84 -17.92 2.00 13.37
C ALA A 84 -16.53 2.63 13.52
N THR A 85 -15.94 3.07 12.41
CA THR A 85 -14.66 3.78 12.45
C THR A 85 -14.86 5.23 12.92
N LEU A 86 -13.91 5.72 13.71
CA LEU A 86 -13.76 7.14 14.05
C LEU A 86 -12.59 7.79 13.32
N HIS A 87 -11.95 7.08 12.39
CA HIS A 87 -10.81 7.50 11.58
C HIS A 87 -9.52 7.80 12.36
N ASN A 88 -9.49 8.86 13.17
CA ASN A 88 -8.31 9.33 13.89
C ASN A 88 -8.67 10.26 15.06
N GLU A 89 -7.64 10.70 15.80
CA GLU A 89 -7.72 11.62 16.94
C GLU A 89 -8.42 12.95 16.59
N ASP A 90 -8.10 13.54 15.44
CA ASP A 90 -8.71 14.81 15.01
C ASP A 90 -10.20 14.67 14.76
N GLU A 91 -10.64 13.56 14.19
CA GLU A 91 -12.04 13.34 13.85
C GLU A 91 -12.90 13.08 15.08
N ILE A 92 -12.32 12.48 16.13
CA ILE A 92 -12.95 12.40 17.45
C ILE A 92 -13.15 13.80 18.01
N ALA A 93 -12.09 14.63 18.02
CA ALA A 93 -12.14 15.98 18.56
C ALA A 93 -13.11 16.88 17.76
N ARG A 94 -13.09 16.79 16.42
CA ARG A 94 -13.96 17.55 15.52
C ARG A 94 -15.44 17.23 15.72
N LYS A 95 -15.78 15.95 15.94
CA LYS A 95 -17.17 15.52 16.19
C LYS A 95 -17.56 15.64 17.67
N ASP A 96 -16.58 15.84 18.55
CA ASP A 96 -16.73 15.80 20.00
C ASP A 96 -17.51 14.56 20.45
N VAL A 97 -17.20 13.38 19.90
CA VAL A 97 -17.90 12.12 20.26
C VAL A 97 -17.40 11.58 21.59
N ARG A 98 -18.34 11.16 22.45
CA ARG A 98 -18.04 10.67 23.80
C ARG A 98 -18.82 9.39 24.09
N PRO A 99 -18.25 8.43 24.83
CA PRO A 99 -19.01 7.28 25.32
C PRO A 99 -20.30 7.73 26.03
N GLY A 100 -21.41 7.08 25.71
CA GLY A 100 -22.77 7.42 26.14
C GLY A 100 -23.55 8.33 25.18
N ASP A 101 -22.90 8.97 24.21
CA ASP A 101 -23.59 9.84 23.26
C ASP A 101 -24.54 9.06 22.33
N THR A 102 -25.67 9.68 22.00
CA THR A 102 -26.49 9.26 20.86
C THR A 102 -25.85 9.77 19.57
N VAL A 103 -25.56 8.88 18.63
CA VAL A 103 -24.82 9.18 17.40
C VAL A 103 -25.60 8.78 16.16
N GLN A 104 -25.41 9.56 15.10
CA GLN A 104 -25.88 9.23 13.76
C GLN A 104 -24.80 8.43 13.03
N VAL A 105 -25.17 7.27 12.50
CA VAL A 105 -24.28 6.31 11.86
C VAL A 105 -24.74 6.07 10.42
N GLN A 106 -23.78 5.91 9.52
CA GLN A 106 -24.02 5.60 8.11
C GLN A 106 -23.02 4.54 7.62
N ARG A 107 -23.41 3.77 6.62
CA ARG A 107 -22.47 2.93 5.86
C ARG A 107 -21.91 3.70 4.67
N ALA A 108 -20.65 4.13 4.75
CA ALA A 108 -19.96 4.78 3.64
C ALA A 108 -19.80 3.80 2.48
N GLY A 109 -20.31 4.19 1.31
CA GLY A 109 -20.30 3.38 0.10
C GLY A 109 -21.02 2.02 0.26
N ASP A 110 -21.92 1.90 1.23
CA ASP A 110 -22.61 0.67 1.67
C ASP A 110 -21.68 -0.43 2.20
N VAL A 111 -20.47 -0.11 2.66
CA VAL A 111 -19.53 -1.10 3.20
C VAL A 111 -19.06 -0.76 4.60
N ILE A 112 -18.53 0.46 4.81
CA ILE A 112 -17.81 0.79 6.05
C ILE A 112 -18.68 1.65 6.96
N PRO A 113 -19.09 1.18 8.15
CA PRO A 113 -19.84 2.01 9.09
C PRO A 113 -18.98 3.12 9.68
N GLN A 114 -19.52 4.34 9.70
CA GLN A 114 -18.89 5.53 10.27
C GLN A 114 -19.90 6.35 11.06
N ILE A 115 -19.44 7.01 12.13
CA ILE A 115 -20.23 8.02 12.84
C ILE A 115 -20.19 9.33 12.05
N LEU A 116 -21.33 9.95 11.79
CA LEU A 116 -21.44 11.24 11.09
C LEU A 116 -21.39 12.41 12.07
N ALA A 117 -22.22 12.36 13.11
CA ALA A 117 -22.37 13.42 14.10
C ALA A 117 -22.94 12.87 15.41
N VAL A 118 -22.72 13.63 16.49
CA VAL A 118 -23.44 13.47 17.76
C VAL A 118 -24.81 14.14 17.62
N ILE A 119 -25.84 13.49 18.14
CA ILE A 119 -27.16 14.09 18.27
C ILE A 119 -27.20 14.87 19.59
N PRO A 120 -27.51 16.19 19.56
CA PRO A 120 -27.56 16.98 20.77
C PRO A 120 -28.52 16.35 21.81
N PRO A 121 -28.08 16.21 23.07
CA PRO A 121 -28.94 15.68 24.12
C PRO A 121 -30.14 16.59 24.34
N GLY A 122 -31.29 15.99 24.67
CA GLY A 122 -32.50 16.76 25.02
C GLY A 122 -32.37 17.50 26.36
N PRO A 123 -33.30 18.40 26.69
CA PRO A 123 -33.21 19.28 27.87
C PRO A 123 -33.07 18.55 29.21
N ASN A 124 -33.58 17.32 29.31
CA ASN A 124 -33.60 16.51 30.53
C ASN A 124 -32.58 15.36 30.51
N ALA A 125 -31.66 15.33 29.53
CA ALA A 125 -30.67 14.28 29.44
C ALA A 125 -29.60 14.45 30.54
N PRO A 126 -28.98 13.34 31.00
CA PRO A 126 -27.81 13.42 31.87
C PRO A 126 -26.69 14.25 31.23
N PRO A 127 -25.80 14.86 32.03
CA PRO A 127 -24.59 15.47 31.52
C PRO A 127 -23.79 14.48 30.67
N ARG A 128 -23.23 14.97 29.56
CA ARG A 128 -22.36 14.17 28.69
C ARG A 128 -21.10 13.77 29.46
N ALA A 129 -20.51 12.63 29.11
CA ALA A 129 -19.23 12.20 29.65
C ALA A 129 -18.12 13.23 29.34
N GLU A 130 -16.97 13.07 29.99
CA GLU A 130 -15.76 13.84 29.66
C GLU A 130 -15.31 13.56 28.21
N PRO A 131 -14.67 14.54 27.54
CA PRO A 131 -14.10 14.33 26.21
C PRO A 131 -13.19 13.11 26.18
N PHE A 132 -13.25 12.35 25.08
CA PHE A 132 -12.40 11.17 24.93
C PHE A 132 -10.93 11.57 24.86
N GLN A 133 -10.13 11.06 25.80
CA GLN A 133 -8.69 11.27 25.81
C GLN A 133 -8.01 10.23 24.92
N PHE A 134 -7.46 10.68 23.80
CA PHE A 134 -6.69 9.81 22.92
C PHE A 134 -5.37 9.42 23.62
N PRO A 135 -5.01 8.13 23.68
CA PRO A 135 -3.89 7.71 24.49
C PRO A 135 -2.55 8.17 23.90
N ASP A 136 -1.69 8.66 24.78
CA ASP A 136 -0.30 9.05 24.50
C ASP A 136 0.67 7.87 24.60
N HIS A 137 0.19 6.71 25.07
CA HIS A 137 0.90 5.44 25.09
C HIS A 137 0.10 4.34 24.37
N CYS A 138 0.81 3.41 23.76
CA CYS A 138 0.22 2.28 23.05
C CYS A 138 -0.54 1.38 24.04
N PRO A 139 -1.84 1.12 23.83
CA PRO A 139 -2.63 0.26 24.72
C PRO A 139 -2.17 -1.22 24.69
N ALA A 140 -1.44 -1.62 23.65
CA ALA A 140 -0.96 -3.00 23.51
C ALA A 140 0.41 -3.27 24.14
N CYS A 141 1.27 -2.26 24.27
CA CYS A 141 2.67 -2.47 24.69
C CYS A 141 3.21 -1.40 25.64
N GLY A 142 2.43 -0.38 25.98
CA GLY A 142 2.84 0.72 26.86
C GLY A 142 3.88 1.68 26.28
N ALA A 143 4.41 1.45 25.07
CA ALA A 143 5.37 2.37 24.45
C ALA A 143 4.71 3.71 24.09
N ILE A 144 5.50 4.78 24.07
CA ILE A 144 5.00 6.12 23.71
C ILE A 144 4.35 6.09 22.32
N ALA A 145 3.20 6.73 22.18
CA ALA A 145 2.47 6.89 20.94
C ALA A 145 2.66 8.31 20.40
N VAL A 146 3.50 8.44 19.37
CA VAL A 146 3.89 9.73 18.79
C VAL A 146 3.06 10.00 17.54
N ARG A 147 2.65 11.25 17.37
CA ARG A 147 2.07 11.75 16.12
C ARG A 147 3.15 12.50 15.35
N PRO A 148 3.68 11.93 14.25
CA PRO A 148 4.69 12.61 13.44
C PRO A 148 4.17 13.95 12.90
N GLU A 149 5.07 14.90 12.70
CA GLU A 149 4.75 16.19 12.11
C GLU A 149 4.12 15.99 10.72
N GLY A 150 3.03 16.71 10.44
CA GLY A 150 2.30 16.62 9.17
C GLY A 150 1.42 15.37 9.00
N GLU A 151 1.36 14.44 9.97
CA GLU A 151 0.48 13.27 9.92
C GLU A 151 -0.76 13.43 10.80
N ALA A 152 -1.90 12.88 10.35
CA ALA A 152 -3.14 12.82 11.13
C ALA A 152 -3.19 11.65 12.12
N ILE A 153 -2.29 10.66 11.96
CA ILE A 153 -2.35 9.39 12.68
C ILE A 153 -1.24 9.32 13.72
N ARG A 154 -1.64 9.16 14.99
CA ARG A 154 -0.73 8.81 16.09
C ARG A 154 -0.31 7.35 16.00
N ARG A 155 0.95 7.06 16.32
CA ARG A 155 1.56 5.74 16.13
C ARG A 155 2.34 5.27 17.33
N CYS A 156 2.17 3.99 17.65
CA CYS A 156 2.99 3.26 18.61
C CYS A 156 4.45 3.21 18.13
N THR A 157 5.37 3.69 18.97
CA THR A 157 6.82 3.64 18.73
C THR A 157 7.45 2.29 19.10
N GLY A 158 6.70 1.40 19.75
CA GLY A 158 7.20 0.07 20.14
C GLY A 158 7.65 -0.79 18.96
N GLY A 159 7.20 -0.49 17.73
CA GLY A 159 7.69 -1.13 16.51
C GLY A 159 7.67 -2.66 16.63
N LEU A 160 8.85 -3.26 16.69
CA LEU A 160 9.05 -4.70 16.82
C LEU A 160 8.73 -5.30 18.17
N THR A 161 8.75 -4.52 19.25
CA THR A 161 8.46 -5.03 20.60
C THR A 161 6.97 -4.96 20.90
N CYS A 162 6.18 -4.31 20.04
CA CYS A 162 4.74 -4.24 20.19
C CYS A 162 4.09 -5.54 19.69
N PRO A 163 3.48 -6.35 20.59
CA PRO A 163 2.85 -7.61 20.19
C PRO A 163 1.72 -7.40 19.17
N ALA A 164 0.94 -6.31 19.31
CA ALA A 164 -0.09 -5.98 18.33
C ALA A 164 0.51 -5.71 16.94
N GLN A 165 1.63 -5.00 16.83
CA GLN A 165 2.26 -4.79 15.53
C GLN A 165 2.82 -6.09 14.94
N ILE A 166 3.41 -6.95 15.76
CA ILE A 166 3.92 -8.26 15.29
C ILE A 166 2.77 -9.10 14.75
N VAL A 167 1.71 -9.28 15.54
CA VAL A 167 0.54 -10.08 15.15
C VAL A 167 -0.08 -9.54 13.87
N GLU A 168 -0.33 -8.24 13.78
CA GLU A 168 -0.91 -7.62 12.58
C GLU A 168 0.01 -7.72 11.35
N ARG A 169 1.33 -7.75 11.53
CA ARG A 169 2.29 -8.01 10.44
C ARG A 169 2.23 -9.47 9.99
N LEU A 170 2.10 -10.42 10.91
CA LEU A 170 1.92 -11.84 10.59
C LEU A 170 0.59 -12.07 9.85
N ILE A 171 -0.51 -11.46 10.31
CA ILE A 171 -1.82 -11.49 9.61
C ILE A 171 -1.70 -10.93 8.19
N HIS A 172 -1.01 -9.80 8.04
CA HIS A 172 -0.75 -9.23 6.73
C HIS A 172 0.09 -10.16 5.84
N PHE A 173 1.14 -10.75 6.38
CA PHE A 173 2.04 -11.65 5.66
C PHE A 173 1.30 -12.83 5.02
N VAL A 174 0.37 -13.44 5.76
CA VAL A 174 -0.40 -14.60 5.29
C VAL A 174 -1.63 -14.25 4.46
N SER A 175 -1.98 -12.96 4.36
CA SER A 175 -3.19 -12.49 3.67
C SER A 175 -3.21 -12.85 2.18
N ARG A 176 -4.41 -12.86 1.60
CA ARG A 176 -4.67 -13.24 0.19
C ARG A 176 -3.81 -12.50 -0.84
N THR A 177 -3.57 -11.21 -0.63
CA THR A 177 -2.74 -10.40 -1.53
C THR A 177 -1.24 -10.54 -1.27
N ALA A 178 -0.84 -11.14 -0.15
CA ALA A 178 0.54 -11.33 0.29
C ALA A 178 1.04 -12.76 0.02
N PHE A 179 1.05 -13.69 0.98
CA PHE A 179 1.39 -15.09 0.72
C PHE A 179 0.19 -15.96 0.38
N ASP A 180 -1.03 -15.59 0.79
CA ASP A 180 -2.25 -16.38 0.57
C ASP A 180 -2.10 -17.81 1.09
N ILE A 181 -1.83 -17.92 2.39
CA ILE A 181 -1.73 -19.21 3.08
C ILE A 181 -3.12 -19.57 3.59
N GLU A 182 -3.82 -20.41 2.83
CA GLU A 182 -5.13 -20.91 3.21
C GLU A 182 -5.06 -21.70 4.54
N GLY A 183 -6.08 -21.53 5.39
CA GLY A 183 -6.11 -22.13 6.73
C GLY A 183 -5.34 -21.36 7.82
N LEU A 184 -4.48 -20.41 7.44
CA LEU A 184 -3.74 -19.56 8.39
C LEU A 184 -4.33 -18.15 8.45
N GLY A 185 -5.51 -18.03 9.06
CA GLY A 185 -6.24 -16.76 9.22
C GLY A 185 -5.86 -15.98 10.48
N GLU A 186 -6.49 -14.82 10.68
CA GLU A 186 -6.28 -13.93 11.83
C GLU A 186 -6.38 -14.66 13.18
N ARG A 187 -7.42 -15.47 13.36
CA ARG A 187 -7.63 -16.24 14.59
C ARG A 187 -6.44 -17.18 14.87
N SER A 188 -6.05 -17.98 13.88
CA SER A 188 -4.94 -18.93 13.99
C SER A 188 -3.61 -18.22 14.28
N ILE A 189 -3.35 -17.08 13.63
CA ILE A 189 -2.13 -16.29 13.87
C ILE A 189 -2.08 -15.77 15.31
N ARG A 190 -3.19 -15.20 15.82
CA ARG A 190 -3.26 -14.70 17.21
C ARG A 190 -2.99 -15.82 18.20
N GLU A 191 -3.68 -16.95 18.04
CA GLU A 191 -3.54 -18.10 18.91
C GLU A 191 -2.11 -18.70 18.88
N PHE A 192 -1.55 -18.92 17.69
CA PHE A 192 -0.19 -19.46 17.54
C PHE A 192 0.87 -18.50 18.10
N TYR A 193 0.65 -17.18 18.01
CA TYR A 193 1.53 -16.20 18.60
C TYR A 193 1.44 -16.16 20.13
N GLU A 194 0.24 -16.28 20.69
CA GLU A 194 0.00 -16.34 22.14
C GLU A 194 0.67 -17.59 22.76
N GLU A 195 0.55 -18.74 22.09
CA GLU A 195 1.18 -20.00 22.48
C GLU A 195 2.70 -20.04 22.21
N GLY A 196 3.24 -19.03 21.51
CA GLY A 196 4.66 -18.93 21.19
C GLY A 196 5.13 -19.88 20.08
N LEU A 197 4.21 -20.44 19.30
CA LEU A 197 4.49 -21.30 18.14
C LEU A 197 5.05 -20.50 16.95
N ILE A 198 4.69 -19.22 16.86
CA ILE A 198 5.24 -18.27 15.88
C ILE A 198 5.57 -16.95 16.53
N ARG A 199 6.68 -16.33 16.12
CA ARG A 199 7.08 -14.97 16.53
C ARG A 199 7.46 -14.11 15.33
N THR A 200 8.01 -14.73 14.30
CA THR A 200 8.48 -14.10 13.07
C THR A 200 7.81 -14.72 11.84
N PRO A 201 7.81 -14.04 10.69
CA PRO A 201 7.28 -14.61 9.46
C PRO A 201 7.96 -15.91 9.03
N ALA A 202 9.25 -16.09 9.35
CA ALA A 202 9.99 -17.30 9.00
C ALA A 202 9.53 -18.52 9.80
N ASP A 203 9.04 -18.33 11.04
CA ASP A 203 8.51 -19.42 11.88
C ASP A 203 7.30 -20.10 11.24
N ILE A 204 6.57 -19.40 10.38
CA ILE A 204 5.45 -19.98 9.61
C ILE A 204 5.95 -21.17 8.77
N PHE A 205 7.12 -21.06 8.15
CA PHE A 205 7.71 -22.12 7.34
C PHE A 205 8.37 -23.24 8.17
N ARG A 206 8.44 -23.05 9.49
CA ARG A 206 8.90 -24.01 10.51
C ARG A 206 7.77 -24.65 11.31
N LEU A 207 6.51 -24.24 11.08
CA LEU A 207 5.34 -24.74 11.83
C LEU A 207 5.20 -26.27 11.83
N HIS A 208 5.79 -26.97 10.87
CA HIS A 208 5.87 -28.42 10.84
C HIS A 208 6.54 -29.00 12.11
N GLU A 209 7.50 -28.30 12.72
CA GLU A 209 8.13 -28.66 13.99
C GLU A 209 7.13 -28.66 15.16
N HIS A 210 6.03 -27.90 15.02
CA HIS A 210 4.96 -27.77 16.00
C HIS A 210 3.68 -28.55 15.62
N ALA A 211 3.69 -29.35 14.54
CA ALA A 211 2.50 -30.04 14.03
C ALA A 211 1.77 -30.88 15.11
N ALA A 212 2.54 -31.60 15.94
CA ALA A 212 1.98 -32.41 17.02
C ALA A 212 1.35 -31.58 18.15
N ALA A 213 1.84 -30.37 18.40
CA ALA A 213 1.24 -29.44 19.36
C ALA A 213 -0.06 -28.86 18.79
N ILE A 214 -0.04 -28.46 17.51
CA ILE A 214 -1.21 -27.91 16.82
C ILE A 214 -2.34 -28.93 16.75
N MET A 215 -2.05 -30.19 16.48
CA MET A 215 -3.06 -31.26 16.35
C MET A 215 -3.86 -31.54 17.65
N LYS A 216 -3.34 -31.12 18.80
CA LYS A 216 -4.03 -31.28 20.10
C LYS A 216 -5.07 -30.18 20.35
N ARG A 217 -5.16 -29.18 19.47
CA ARG A 217 -6.01 -28.00 19.66
C ARG A 217 -7.42 -28.26 19.15
N GLU A 218 -8.39 -27.62 19.78
CA GLU A 218 -9.78 -27.64 19.32
C GLU A 218 -9.88 -27.05 17.90
N GLY A 219 -10.53 -27.77 16.98
CA GLY A 219 -10.61 -27.38 15.57
C GLY A 219 -9.41 -27.76 14.70
N TRP A 220 -8.34 -28.33 15.27
CA TRP A 220 -7.13 -28.76 14.57
C TRP A 220 -6.99 -30.28 14.50
N GLY A 221 -7.93 -30.94 13.82
CA GLY A 221 -7.79 -32.37 13.51
C GLY A 221 -6.65 -32.67 12.55
N GLU A 222 -6.29 -33.94 12.41
CA GLU A 222 -5.20 -34.44 11.54
C GLU A 222 -5.26 -33.84 10.13
N GLN A 223 -6.43 -33.87 9.49
CA GLN A 223 -6.63 -33.31 8.16
C GLN A 223 -6.41 -31.79 8.09
N SER A 224 -6.84 -31.04 9.13
CA SER A 224 -6.67 -29.58 9.17
C SER A 224 -5.21 -29.19 9.26
N VAL A 225 -4.44 -29.90 10.10
CA VAL A 225 -2.99 -29.72 10.21
C VAL A 225 -2.30 -30.09 8.90
N ALA A 226 -2.65 -31.23 8.29
CA ALA A 226 -2.09 -31.63 7.00
C ALA A 226 -2.35 -30.58 5.90
N ASN A 227 -3.58 -30.06 5.82
CA ASN A 227 -3.96 -29.00 4.88
C ASN A 227 -3.16 -27.72 5.11
N LEU A 228 -2.98 -27.30 6.38
CA LEU A 228 -2.16 -26.13 6.71
C LEU A 228 -0.71 -26.31 6.27
N MET A 229 -0.10 -27.48 6.56
CA MET A 229 1.29 -27.74 6.17
C MET A 229 1.45 -27.73 4.65
N GLN A 230 0.49 -28.32 3.93
CA GLN A 230 0.47 -28.28 2.46
C GLN A 230 0.32 -26.84 1.94
N ALA A 231 -0.55 -26.03 2.54
CA ALA A 231 -0.75 -24.63 2.16
C ALA A 231 0.51 -23.79 2.40
N ILE A 232 1.24 -24.02 3.50
CA ILE A 232 2.52 -23.36 3.77
C ILE A 232 3.57 -23.79 2.73
N GLU A 233 3.68 -25.08 2.46
CA GLU A 233 4.65 -25.63 1.51
C GLU A 233 4.41 -25.09 0.08
N ALA A 234 3.16 -25.02 -0.34
CA ALA A 234 2.76 -24.45 -1.63
C ALA A 234 3.12 -22.95 -1.78
N ARG A 235 3.45 -22.27 -0.69
CA ARG A 235 3.83 -20.86 -0.67
C ARG A 235 5.32 -20.63 -0.39
N ARG A 236 6.16 -21.66 -0.50
CA ARG A 236 7.63 -21.49 -0.53
C ARG A 236 8.12 -20.81 -1.80
N THR A 237 7.46 -21.05 -2.92
CA THR A 237 7.71 -20.34 -4.17
C THR A 237 6.76 -19.14 -4.29
N VAL A 238 7.31 -17.93 -4.40
CA VAL A 238 6.52 -16.69 -4.38
C VAL A 238 7.11 -15.64 -5.32
N SER A 239 6.29 -14.79 -5.95
CA SER A 239 6.81 -13.69 -6.77
C SER A 239 7.45 -12.59 -5.91
N LEU A 240 8.45 -11.90 -6.47
CA LEU A 240 9.10 -10.78 -5.80
C LEU A 240 8.12 -9.68 -5.35
N SER A 241 7.09 -9.34 -6.14
CA SER A 241 6.10 -8.32 -5.73
C SER A 241 5.28 -8.75 -4.51
N ARG A 242 4.85 -10.01 -4.45
CA ARG A 242 4.11 -10.55 -3.30
C ARG A 242 4.99 -10.60 -2.07
N PHE A 243 6.25 -11.00 -2.23
CA PHE A 243 7.24 -10.96 -1.16
C PHE A 243 7.43 -9.54 -0.61
N ILE A 244 7.74 -8.55 -1.45
CA ILE A 244 7.92 -7.15 -1.01
C ILE A 244 6.67 -6.60 -0.32
N PHE A 245 5.49 -6.90 -0.87
CA PHE A 245 4.22 -6.50 -0.25
C PHE A 245 4.03 -7.13 1.12
N ALA A 246 4.31 -8.43 1.28
CA ALA A 246 4.11 -9.19 2.51
C ALA A 246 4.97 -8.70 3.68
N LEU A 247 6.13 -8.08 3.41
CA LEU A 247 6.99 -7.49 4.46
C LEU A 247 6.30 -6.37 5.25
N GLY A 248 5.21 -5.80 4.72
CA GLY A 248 4.43 -4.79 5.43
C GLY A 248 5.20 -3.48 5.66
N ILE A 249 6.16 -3.17 4.77
CA ILE A 249 6.93 -1.93 4.81
C ILE A 249 5.98 -0.74 4.69
N ARG A 250 6.23 0.30 5.48
CA ARG A 250 5.40 1.49 5.53
C ARG A 250 5.25 2.12 4.14
N ARG A 251 4.02 2.53 3.79
CA ARG A 251 3.63 3.11 2.48
C ARG A 251 3.86 2.20 1.26
N ILE A 252 4.28 0.95 1.45
CA ILE A 252 4.39 -0.05 0.37
C ILE A 252 3.08 -0.84 0.26
N GLY A 253 2.19 -0.35 -0.61
CA GLY A 253 1.02 -1.10 -1.06
C GLY A 253 1.34 -2.05 -2.22
N GLU A 254 0.34 -2.82 -2.67
CA GLU A 254 0.47 -3.81 -3.76
C GLU A 254 1.07 -3.20 -5.03
N SER A 255 0.59 -2.02 -5.45
CA SER A 255 1.10 -1.33 -6.64
C SER A 255 2.57 -0.95 -6.51
N ASN A 256 2.97 -0.42 -5.35
CA ASN A 256 4.36 -0.02 -5.10
C ASN A 256 5.28 -1.25 -5.05
N ALA A 257 4.83 -2.34 -4.42
CA ALA A 257 5.59 -3.58 -4.39
C ALA A 257 5.81 -4.15 -5.80
N ARG A 258 4.80 -4.11 -6.67
CA ARG A 258 4.93 -4.50 -8.08
C ARG A 258 5.87 -3.59 -8.86
N LEU A 259 5.82 -2.28 -8.65
CA LEU A 259 6.74 -1.33 -9.28
C LEU A 259 8.20 -1.62 -8.87
N LEU A 260 8.44 -1.83 -7.58
CA LEU A 260 9.76 -2.17 -7.06
C LEU A 260 10.24 -3.51 -7.62
N ALA A 261 9.41 -4.55 -7.57
CA ALA A 261 9.75 -5.88 -8.07
C ALA A 261 10.12 -5.85 -9.56
N ARG A 262 9.34 -5.17 -10.40
CA ARG A 262 9.66 -4.97 -11.83
C ARG A 262 10.89 -4.11 -12.04
N HIS A 263 11.12 -3.08 -11.23
CA HIS A 263 12.29 -2.22 -11.41
C HIS A 263 13.61 -2.96 -11.13
N TYR A 264 13.62 -3.78 -10.08
CA TYR A 264 14.81 -4.48 -9.61
C TYR A 264 14.96 -5.91 -10.19
N GLY A 265 13.87 -6.54 -10.60
CA GLY A 265 13.82 -7.86 -11.23
C GLY A 265 14.03 -9.02 -10.26
N THR A 266 15.13 -9.03 -9.50
CA THR A 266 15.49 -10.12 -8.58
C THR A 266 15.55 -9.65 -7.12
N TYR A 267 15.34 -10.58 -6.19
CA TYR A 267 15.49 -10.32 -4.75
C TYR A 267 16.89 -9.79 -4.41
N ASP A 268 17.94 -10.45 -4.91
CA ASP A 268 19.32 -10.07 -4.62
C ASP A 268 19.63 -8.65 -5.10
N ASN A 269 19.19 -8.30 -6.31
CA ASN A 269 19.38 -6.95 -6.82
C ASN A 269 18.59 -5.94 -5.98
N TRP A 270 17.32 -6.22 -5.67
CA TRP A 270 16.51 -5.35 -4.81
C TRP A 270 17.18 -5.07 -3.46
N VAL A 271 17.62 -6.11 -2.75
CA VAL A 271 18.32 -5.98 -1.46
C VAL A 271 19.63 -5.20 -1.60
N ALA A 272 20.44 -5.53 -2.62
CA ALA A 272 21.73 -4.88 -2.84
C ALA A 272 21.59 -3.38 -3.15
N GLN A 273 20.64 -3.00 -4.01
CA GLN A 273 20.40 -1.60 -4.37
C GLN A 273 19.86 -0.81 -3.17
N LEU A 274 18.92 -1.35 -2.39
CA LEU A 274 18.42 -0.65 -1.22
C LEU A 274 19.48 -0.47 -0.13
N ARG A 275 20.39 -1.44 0.06
CA ARG A 275 21.54 -1.28 0.97
C ARG A 275 22.46 -0.13 0.54
N LYS A 276 22.68 0.05 -0.77
CA LYS A 276 23.47 1.17 -1.30
C LYS A 276 22.72 2.50 -1.23
N ALA A 277 21.40 2.48 -1.37
CA ALA A 277 20.53 3.66 -1.21
C ALA A 277 20.50 4.21 0.22
N ALA A 278 20.99 3.43 1.20
CA ALA A 278 21.19 3.88 2.58
C ALA A 278 22.21 5.02 2.71
N LEU A 279 23.17 5.10 1.78
CA LEU A 279 24.10 6.22 1.72
C LEU A 279 23.38 7.46 1.15
N ILE A 280 23.30 8.53 1.94
CA ILE A 280 22.72 9.80 1.49
C ILE A 280 23.55 10.33 0.32
N GLY A 281 22.87 10.68 -0.78
CA GLY A 281 23.50 11.17 -2.00
C GLY A 281 24.06 10.11 -2.94
N SER A 282 23.88 8.81 -2.66
CA SER A 282 24.25 7.75 -3.61
C SER A 282 23.39 7.76 -4.86
N ASP A 283 23.95 7.26 -5.96
CA ASP A 283 23.22 7.09 -7.22
C ASP A 283 22.00 6.18 -7.02
N GLU A 284 22.09 5.16 -6.15
CA GLU A 284 20.98 4.26 -5.84
C GLU A 284 19.84 4.94 -5.08
N ARG A 285 20.16 5.89 -4.19
CA ARG A 285 19.13 6.67 -3.50
C ARG A 285 18.40 7.60 -4.46
N LEU A 286 19.14 8.22 -5.39
CA LEU A 286 18.57 9.03 -6.46
C LEU A 286 17.70 8.18 -7.41
N GLU A 287 18.19 7.00 -7.78
CA GLU A 287 17.47 6.06 -8.64
C GLU A 287 16.15 5.61 -8.00
N LEU A 288 16.18 5.22 -6.72
CA LEU A 288 15.00 4.82 -5.95
C LEU A 288 13.91 5.91 -5.93
N GLY A 289 14.32 7.16 -5.71
CA GLY A 289 13.40 8.30 -5.74
C GLY A 289 12.95 8.73 -7.14
N SER A 290 13.55 8.17 -8.20
CA SER A 290 13.17 8.44 -9.59
C SER A 290 12.18 7.44 -10.19
N ILE A 291 11.88 6.34 -9.48
CA ILE A 291 10.87 5.37 -9.91
C ILE A 291 9.50 6.07 -9.89
N THR A 292 8.86 6.22 -11.05
CA THR A 292 7.51 6.81 -11.17
C THR A 292 6.54 6.09 -10.23
N GLY A 293 5.98 6.83 -9.26
CA GLY A 293 5.09 6.29 -8.20
C GLY A 293 5.77 6.07 -6.84
N ILE A 294 7.10 6.14 -6.76
CA ILE A 294 7.87 6.10 -5.51
C ILE A 294 8.35 7.51 -5.19
N GLY A 295 7.65 8.20 -4.30
CA GLY A 295 8.04 9.51 -3.80
C GLY A 295 9.20 9.45 -2.77
N SER A 296 9.77 10.60 -2.44
CA SER A 296 10.87 10.73 -1.46
C SER A 296 10.56 10.07 -0.11
N VAL A 297 9.34 10.24 0.39
CA VAL A 297 8.89 9.66 1.66
C VAL A 297 8.87 8.12 1.62
N ILE A 298 8.52 7.54 0.47
CA ILE A 298 8.53 6.07 0.30
C ILE A 298 9.97 5.56 0.20
N ALA A 299 10.83 6.29 -0.52
CA ALA A 299 12.26 5.97 -0.59
C ALA A 299 12.92 6.02 0.79
N GLU A 300 12.57 7.01 1.62
CA GLU A 300 13.02 7.11 3.01
C GLU A 300 12.55 5.92 3.87
N ASP A 301 11.27 5.55 3.80
CA ASP A 301 10.73 4.40 4.54
C ASP A 301 11.43 3.08 4.13
N LEU A 302 11.71 2.88 2.83
CA LEU A 302 12.44 1.70 2.33
C LEU A 302 13.90 1.66 2.80
N VAL A 303 14.57 2.80 2.77
CA VAL A 303 15.96 2.90 3.25
C VAL A 303 16.02 2.66 4.76
N ALA A 304 15.14 3.31 5.53
CA ALA A 304 15.05 3.11 6.96
C ALA A 304 14.82 1.63 7.29
N PHE A 305 13.88 0.97 6.59
CA PHE A 305 13.64 -0.47 6.75
C PHE A 305 14.92 -1.30 6.56
N MET A 306 15.74 -0.99 5.55
CA MET A 306 16.98 -1.74 5.27
C MET A 306 18.15 -1.43 6.20
N GLN A 307 18.17 -0.23 6.79
CA GLN A 307 19.20 0.17 7.77
C GLN A 307 19.06 -0.57 9.11
N GLU A 308 17.87 -1.08 9.40
CA GLU A 308 17.59 -1.84 10.61
C GLU A 308 18.11 -3.29 10.56
N ASP A 309 18.95 -3.67 11.54
CA ASP A 309 19.61 -4.97 11.61
C ASP A 309 18.62 -6.14 11.67
N HIS A 310 17.56 -6.00 12.46
CA HIS A 310 16.52 -7.01 12.64
C HIS A 310 15.71 -7.29 11.36
N ASN A 311 15.49 -6.26 10.53
CA ASN A 311 14.80 -6.41 9.25
C ASN A 311 15.70 -7.20 8.29
N ARG A 312 17.01 -6.89 8.27
CA ARG A 312 17.97 -7.65 7.46
C ARG A 312 18.10 -9.10 7.92
N ALA A 313 18.07 -9.34 9.23
CA ALA A 313 18.05 -10.70 9.78
C ALA A 313 16.78 -11.45 9.37
N THR A 314 15.61 -10.82 9.45
CA THR A 314 14.33 -11.41 9.01
C THR A 314 14.34 -11.73 7.51
N LEU A 315 14.89 -10.85 6.68
CA LEU A 315 15.04 -11.06 5.24
C LEU A 315 15.96 -12.25 4.94
N ALA A 316 17.10 -12.35 5.62
CA ALA A 316 18.03 -13.47 5.47
C ALA A 316 17.42 -14.78 5.97
N ASP A 317 16.62 -14.73 7.03
CA ASP A 317 15.94 -15.91 7.57
C ASP A 317 14.88 -16.44 6.61
N LEU A 318 14.00 -15.57 6.12
CA LEU A 318 13.00 -15.91 5.10
C LEU A 318 13.64 -16.47 3.83
N HIS A 319 14.76 -15.92 3.39
CA HIS A 319 15.42 -16.36 2.16
C HIS A 319 15.89 -17.83 2.22
N GLN A 320 16.14 -18.38 3.41
CA GLN A 320 16.52 -19.80 3.57
C GLN A 320 15.37 -20.76 3.22
N TYR A 321 14.11 -20.32 3.32
CA TYR A 321 12.93 -21.15 3.16
C TYR A 321 12.16 -20.88 1.88
N LEU A 322 12.50 -19.79 1.19
CA LEU A 322 11.73 -19.25 0.09
C LEU A 322 12.52 -19.26 -1.21
N ASP A 323 11.83 -19.70 -2.24
CA ASP A 323 12.21 -19.54 -3.64
C ASP A 323 11.50 -18.31 -4.20
N ILE A 324 12.18 -17.15 -4.14
CA ILE A 324 11.62 -15.86 -4.56
C ILE A 324 11.84 -15.70 -6.06
N GLN A 325 10.77 -15.91 -6.82
CA GLN A 325 10.78 -15.86 -8.26
C GLN A 325 11.00 -14.42 -8.75
N PRO A 326 11.87 -14.23 -9.76
CA PRO A 326 12.10 -12.93 -10.35
C PRO A 326 10.83 -12.41 -11.02
N GLU A 327 10.70 -11.09 -11.09
CA GLU A 327 9.71 -10.47 -11.97
C GLU A 327 10.39 -9.97 -13.22
N GLU A 328 9.73 -10.19 -14.36
CA GLU A 328 10.13 -9.56 -15.61
C GLU A 328 10.16 -8.05 -15.39
N GLN A 329 11.35 -7.48 -15.46
CA GLN A 329 11.50 -6.05 -15.70
C GLN A 329 10.72 -5.77 -16.98
N THR A 330 9.93 -4.69 -17.03
CA THR A 330 9.06 -4.38 -18.15
C THR A 330 9.84 -4.48 -19.47
N ALA A 331 9.81 -5.65 -20.09
CA ALA A 331 10.60 -6.02 -21.26
C ALA A 331 9.65 -5.86 -22.43
N GLY A 332 9.56 -4.63 -22.91
CA GLY A 332 8.67 -4.31 -24.00
C GLY A 332 9.14 -3.05 -24.66
N GLY A 333 9.90 -3.22 -25.73
CA GLY A 333 10.24 -2.14 -26.64
C GLY A 333 11.73 -1.85 -26.77
N PRO A 334 12.06 -0.94 -27.69
CA PRO A 334 13.44 -0.70 -28.13
C PRO A 334 14.34 -0.05 -27.07
N LEU A 335 13.74 0.46 -26.00
CA LEU A 335 14.44 1.11 -24.89
C LEU A 335 14.41 0.25 -23.61
N ALA A 336 14.08 -1.03 -23.71
CA ALA A 336 14.05 -1.93 -22.56
C ALA A 336 15.37 -1.89 -21.77
N GLY A 337 15.27 -1.58 -20.48
CA GLY A 337 16.41 -1.51 -19.56
C GLY A 337 17.28 -0.24 -19.68
N LYS A 338 16.97 0.68 -20.60
CA LYS A 338 17.69 1.94 -20.81
C LYS A 338 17.19 3.03 -19.86
N THR A 339 18.11 3.80 -19.28
CA THR A 339 17.78 4.94 -18.41
C THR A 339 17.84 6.25 -19.19
N LEU A 340 16.71 6.96 -19.29
CA LEU A 340 16.55 8.22 -20.00
C LEU A 340 16.37 9.39 -19.05
N VAL A 341 16.92 10.55 -19.37
CA VAL A 341 16.69 11.80 -18.63
C VAL A 341 16.20 12.87 -19.58
N PHE A 342 15.09 13.52 -19.25
CA PHE A 342 14.60 14.69 -19.98
C PHE A 342 15.05 15.97 -19.27
N THR A 343 15.67 16.89 -19.99
CA THR A 343 16.08 18.19 -19.46
C THR A 343 15.72 19.33 -20.41
N GLY A 344 15.56 20.55 -19.89
CA GLY A 344 15.06 21.69 -20.66
C GLY A 344 13.55 21.70 -20.85
N THR A 345 13.05 22.70 -21.58
CA THR A 345 11.65 22.84 -21.97
C THR A 345 11.43 22.16 -23.31
N LEU A 346 10.48 21.24 -23.38
CA LEU A 346 10.03 20.61 -24.62
C LEU A 346 8.95 21.49 -25.26
N THR A 347 9.05 21.72 -26.56
CA THR A 347 8.24 22.66 -27.37
C THR A 347 7.05 21.99 -28.05
N THR A 348 7.18 20.72 -28.43
CA THR A 348 6.19 19.91 -29.15
C THR A 348 5.47 18.91 -28.24
N LEU A 349 6.13 18.47 -27.16
CA LEU A 349 5.57 17.54 -26.19
C LEU A 349 5.58 18.15 -24.79
N THR A 350 4.60 17.79 -23.96
CA THR A 350 4.74 18.02 -22.52
C THR A 350 5.71 16.99 -21.92
N ARG A 351 6.40 17.37 -20.82
CA ARG A 351 7.28 16.42 -20.11
C ARG A 351 6.55 15.12 -19.73
N PRO A 352 5.33 15.14 -19.15
CA PRO A 352 4.59 13.92 -18.84
C PRO A 352 4.34 13.04 -20.07
N GLU A 353 4.05 13.61 -21.23
CA GLU A 353 3.86 12.85 -22.47
C GLU A 353 5.16 12.20 -22.94
N ALA A 354 6.27 12.94 -22.92
CA ALA A 354 7.58 12.41 -23.29
C ALA A 354 8.01 11.26 -22.34
N ARG A 355 7.74 11.40 -21.04
CA ARG A 355 7.96 10.31 -20.06
C ARG A 355 7.11 9.09 -20.36
N ALA A 356 5.81 9.28 -20.60
CA ALA A 356 4.89 8.19 -20.89
C ALA A 356 5.25 7.46 -22.20
N MET A 357 5.78 8.17 -23.19
CA MET A 357 6.30 7.58 -24.43
C MET A 357 7.53 6.71 -24.17
N ALA A 358 8.50 7.21 -23.40
CA ALA A 358 9.71 6.45 -23.03
C ALA A 358 9.36 5.20 -22.21
N GLU A 359 8.49 5.35 -21.21
CA GLU A 359 8.03 4.24 -20.36
C GLU A 359 7.27 3.18 -21.17
N ARG A 360 6.47 3.59 -22.18
CA ARG A 360 5.79 2.66 -23.10
C ARG A 360 6.77 1.85 -23.97
N MET A 361 7.94 2.41 -24.25
CA MET A 361 9.00 1.75 -25.03
C MET A 361 9.99 0.97 -24.15
N GLY A 362 9.71 0.83 -22.84
CA GLY A 362 10.49 0.03 -21.90
C GLY A 362 11.63 0.77 -21.19
N ALA A 363 11.75 2.09 -21.39
CA ALA A 363 12.78 2.91 -20.77
C ALA A 363 12.46 3.27 -19.31
N LYS A 364 13.50 3.33 -18.48
CA LYS A 364 13.47 3.91 -17.13
C LYS A 364 13.69 5.41 -17.25
N VAL A 365 12.76 6.25 -16.79
CA VAL A 365 12.95 7.70 -16.85
C VAL A 365 13.42 8.23 -15.50
N SER A 366 14.55 8.93 -15.47
CA SER A 366 15.10 9.57 -14.27
C SER A 366 15.10 11.08 -14.40
N ASP A 367 15.05 11.76 -13.24
CA ASP A 367 15.17 13.22 -13.15
C ASP A 367 16.60 13.71 -13.01
N SER A 368 17.57 12.81 -12.82
CA SER A 368 18.97 13.15 -12.62
C SER A 368 19.87 12.38 -13.58
N VAL A 369 20.90 13.06 -14.08
CA VAL A 369 21.96 12.42 -14.89
C VAL A 369 22.97 11.77 -13.94
N SER A 370 23.22 10.47 -14.13
CA SER A 370 24.21 9.66 -13.41
C SER A 370 25.01 8.81 -14.41
N LYS A 371 26.03 8.08 -13.93
CA LYS A 371 26.80 7.14 -14.77
C LYS A 371 25.96 5.99 -15.34
N LYS A 372 24.77 5.75 -14.78
CA LYS A 372 23.83 4.72 -15.25
C LYS A 372 22.85 5.25 -16.30
N THR A 373 22.87 6.54 -16.61
CA THR A 373 22.02 7.13 -17.65
C THR A 373 22.53 6.73 -19.03
N ASP A 374 21.66 6.16 -19.86
CA ASP A 374 21.99 5.74 -21.22
C ASP A 374 21.78 6.86 -22.25
N LEU A 375 20.75 7.69 -22.06
CA LEU A 375 20.37 8.74 -23.02
C LEU A 375 19.79 9.98 -22.33
N VAL A 376 20.18 11.17 -22.76
CA VAL A 376 19.63 12.44 -22.28
C VAL A 376 18.94 13.20 -23.41
N ILE A 377 17.65 13.49 -23.25
CA ILE A 377 16.85 14.26 -24.20
C ILE A 377 16.92 15.74 -23.82
N LEU A 378 17.40 16.54 -24.76
CA LEU A 378 17.67 17.96 -24.62
C LEU A 378 16.52 18.78 -25.24
N GLY A 379 15.74 19.42 -24.38
CA GLY A 379 14.86 20.52 -24.76
C GLY A 379 15.57 21.88 -24.69
N GLU A 380 14.84 22.95 -24.99
CA GLU A 380 15.37 24.31 -24.87
C GLU A 380 15.87 24.60 -23.45
N LYS A 381 17.02 25.27 -23.34
CA LYS A 381 17.63 25.63 -22.04
C LYS A 381 17.95 24.42 -21.14
N ALA A 382 18.41 23.30 -21.72
CA ALA A 382 18.79 22.07 -21.03
C ALA A 382 19.84 22.20 -19.90
N GLY A 383 20.56 23.32 -19.81
CA GLY A 383 21.25 23.78 -18.60
C GLY A 383 22.29 22.83 -18.01
N SER A 384 22.26 22.67 -16.68
CA SER A 384 23.28 21.93 -15.89
C SER A 384 23.31 20.42 -16.14
N LYS A 385 22.17 19.80 -16.52
CA LYS A 385 22.10 18.36 -16.81
C LYS A 385 22.73 18.02 -18.16
N ALA A 386 22.66 18.91 -19.15
CA ALA A 386 23.35 18.75 -20.43
C ALA A 386 24.87 18.73 -20.26
N LYS A 387 25.41 19.65 -19.44
CA LYS A 387 26.84 19.67 -19.09
C LYS A 387 27.27 18.39 -18.38
N LYS A 388 26.48 17.94 -17.40
CA LYS A 388 26.75 16.68 -16.67
C LYS A 388 26.71 15.46 -17.59
N ALA A 389 25.82 15.43 -18.58
CA ALA A 389 25.76 14.36 -19.58
C ALA A 389 27.02 14.33 -20.45
N GLN A 390 27.49 15.51 -20.89
CA GLN A 390 28.71 15.67 -21.67
C GLN A 390 29.96 15.26 -20.86
N GLU A 391 30.06 15.68 -19.60
CA GLU A 391 31.16 15.31 -18.69
C GLU A 391 31.25 13.80 -18.44
N LEU A 392 30.11 13.12 -18.43
CA LEU A 392 30.02 11.67 -18.21
C LEU A 392 30.04 10.84 -19.50
N GLY A 393 30.11 11.48 -20.68
CA GLY A 393 30.15 10.80 -21.97
C GLY A 393 28.84 10.08 -22.35
N ILE A 394 27.70 10.57 -21.88
CA ILE A 394 26.38 9.96 -22.08
C ILE A 394 25.77 10.46 -23.39
N ALA A 395 25.11 9.57 -24.15
CA ALA A 395 24.47 9.94 -25.41
C ALA A 395 23.39 11.01 -25.21
N THR A 396 23.28 11.95 -26.14
CA THR A 396 22.27 13.02 -26.09
C THR A 396 21.47 13.08 -27.38
N LEU A 397 20.18 13.40 -27.28
CA LEU A 397 19.25 13.55 -28.39
C LEU A 397 18.46 14.84 -28.21
N ASP A 398 18.13 15.56 -29.27
CA ASP A 398 17.22 16.70 -29.18
C ASP A 398 15.74 16.24 -29.20
N GLU A 399 14.82 17.18 -28.97
CA GLU A 399 13.38 16.88 -28.97
C GLU A 399 12.89 16.33 -30.32
N ALA A 400 13.38 16.88 -31.44
CA ALA A 400 13.01 16.42 -32.78
C ALA A 400 13.49 14.98 -33.04
N GLY A 401 14.72 14.66 -32.63
CA GLY A 401 15.25 13.31 -32.65
C GLY A 401 14.45 12.37 -31.78
N TRP A 402 13.97 12.80 -30.61
CA TRP A 402 13.15 11.97 -29.70
C TRP A 402 11.81 11.59 -30.33
N VAL A 403 11.14 12.55 -30.96
CA VAL A 403 9.88 12.30 -31.67
C VAL A 403 10.09 11.34 -32.84
N SER A 404 11.16 11.53 -33.62
CA SER A 404 11.50 10.65 -34.73
C SER A 404 11.84 9.23 -34.27
N PHE A 405 12.62 9.10 -33.20
CA PHE A 405 12.95 7.83 -32.57
C PHE A 405 11.69 7.06 -32.14
N CYS A 406 10.74 7.74 -31.50
CA CYS A 406 9.49 7.14 -31.06
C CYS A 406 8.58 6.73 -32.23
N ALA A 407 8.60 7.47 -33.34
CA ALA A 407 7.82 7.17 -34.53
C ALA A 407 8.34 5.94 -35.30
N ASN A 408 9.65 5.69 -35.25
CA ASN A 408 10.32 4.66 -36.06
C ASN A 408 10.52 3.32 -35.35
N GLY A 409 10.01 3.14 -34.12
CA GLY A 409 10.17 1.87 -33.41
C GLY A 409 11.58 1.60 -32.88
N GLY A 410 12.40 2.65 -32.71
CA GLY A 410 13.43 2.76 -31.66
C GLY A 410 14.83 2.14 -31.83
N ASP A 411 15.46 2.18 -33.00
CA ASP A 411 16.92 2.01 -33.06
C ASP A 411 17.64 3.28 -32.58
N LEU A 412 18.48 3.15 -31.55
CA LEU A 412 19.31 4.26 -31.06
C LEU A 412 20.36 4.61 -32.13
N PRO A 413 20.60 5.91 -32.44
CA PRO A 413 21.70 6.28 -33.30
C PRO A 413 23.02 5.82 -32.68
N THR A 414 23.82 5.05 -33.42
CA THR A 414 25.16 4.65 -32.98
C THR A 414 26.02 5.90 -32.82
N ALA A 415 26.63 6.06 -31.65
CA ALA A 415 27.52 7.17 -31.37
C ALA A 415 28.66 7.22 -32.41
N ASN A 416 28.88 8.42 -32.95
CA ASN A 416 29.87 8.84 -33.95
C ASN A 416 29.46 8.70 -35.43
N SER A 417 28.99 9.83 -35.98
CA SER A 417 29.49 10.38 -37.24
C SER A 417 29.80 11.84 -37.03
#